data_AF-A0A1C5ARN5-F1
#
_entry.id   AF-A0A1C5ARN5-F1
#
_cell.length_a   1.000
_cell.length_b   1.000
_cell.length_c   1.000
_cell.angle_alpha   90.00
_cell.angle_beta   90.00
_cell.angle_gamma   90.00
#
_symmetry.space_group_name_H-M   'P 1'
#
loop_
_entity.id
_entity.type
_entity.pdbx_description
1 polymer ?
#
loop_
_entity_poly.entity_id
_entity_poly.type
_entity_poly.pdbx_seq_one_letter_code
_entity_poly.pdbx_strand_id
1 'polypeptide(L)' 'MEDWAEIRRLHRAERMAIKAICRRLGVSRNTVRKALASHEPPRYQRAGRGSIVDTVEPQIRALLAEFPDMPTTVIMERFG' A
#
# COMPACT_ATOMS: atom_id res chain seq x y z
N MET A 1 6.71 0.74 12.43
CA MET A 1 7.18 -0.66 12.37
C MET A 1 7.41 -1.26 13.77
N GLU A 2 7.56 -0.42 14.80
CA GLU A 2 7.82 -0.84 16.18
C GLU A 2 6.65 -1.60 16.86
N ASP A 3 5.40 -1.27 16.53
CA ASP A 3 4.22 -1.87 17.17
C ASP A 3 4.11 -3.39 16.99
N TRP A 4 4.58 -3.93 15.86
CA TRP A 4 4.51 -5.37 15.58
C TRP A 4 5.43 -6.18 16.50
N ALA A 5 6.68 -5.73 16.65
CA ALA A 5 7.66 -6.43 17.48
C ALA A 5 7.26 -6.37 18.96
N GLU A 6 6.78 -5.21 19.41
CA GLU A 6 6.35 -5.01 20.79
C GLU A 6 5.14 -5.88 21.15
N ILE A 7 4.14 -5.97 20.27
CA ILE A 7 3.00 -6.88 20.46
C ILE A 7 3.46 -8.33 20.64
N ARG A 8 4.41 -8.80 19.81
CA ARG A 8 4.92 -10.18 19.89
C ARG A 8 5.75 -10.41 21.14
N ARG A 9 6.57 -9.44 21.55
CA ARG A 9 7.35 -9.50 22.80
C ARG A 9 6.43 -9.62 24.02
N LEU A 10 5.45 -8.73 24.12
CA LEU A 10 4.46 -8.73 25.20
C LEU A 10 3.65 -10.03 25.30
N HIS A 11 3.29 -10.63 24.18
CA HIS A 11 2.52 -11.88 24.20
C HIS A 11 3.39 -13.12 24.42
N ARG A 12 4.56 -13.21 23.78
CA ARG A 12 5.37 -14.44 23.77
C ARG A 12 6.37 -14.50 24.93
N ALA A 13 7.02 -13.38 25.26
CA ALA A 13 7.97 -13.30 26.36
C ALA A 13 7.27 -13.01 27.69
N GLU A 14 6.38 -12.00 27.73
CA GLU A 14 5.69 -11.61 28.98
C GLU A 14 4.36 -12.35 29.21
N ARG A 15 3.94 -13.24 28.29
CA ARG A 15 2.70 -14.04 28.39
C ARG A 15 1.43 -13.20 28.64
N MET A 16 1.43 -11.92 28.23
CA MET A 16 0.28 -11.05 28.44
C MET A 16 -0.91 -11.46 27.55
N ALA A 17 -2.11 -11.41 28.11
CA ALA A 17 -3.34 -11.64 27.36
C ALA A 17 -3.57 -10.55 26.29
N ILE A 18 -4.15 -10.94 25.15
CA ILE A 18 -4.47 -10.02 24.03
C ILE A 18 -5.24 -8.77 24.50
N LYS A 19 -6.20 -8.93 25.42
CA LYS A 19 -7.01 -7.80 25.95
C LYS A 19 -6.17 -6.81 26.75
N ALA A 20 -5.15 -7.27 27.48
CA ALA A 20 -4.22 -6.42 28.20
C ALA A 20 -3.30 -5.66 27.24
N ILE A 21 -2.79 -6.33 26.21
CA ILE A 21 -1.97 -5.71 25.15
C ILE A 21 -2.75 -4.59 24.45
N CYS A 22 -4.01 -4.83 24.09
CA CYS A 22 -4.86 -3.80 23.46
C CYS A 22 -5.01 -2.55 24.33
N ARG A 23 -5.23 -2.74 25.65
CA ARG A 23 -5.37 -1.62 26.60
C ARG A 23 -4.06 -0.86 26.79
N ARG A 24 -2.93 -1.58 26.85
CA ARG A 24 -1.60 -1.01 27.06
C ARG A 24 -1.12 -0.20 25.86
N LEU A 25 -1.31 -0.71 24.64
CA LEU A 25 -0.81 -0.08 23.41
C LEU A 25 -1.84 0.76 22.67
N GLY A 26 -3.11 0.77 23.10
CA GLY A 26 -4.18 1.51 22.42
C GLY A 26 -4.58 0.95 21.05
N VAL A 27 -4.17 -0.27 20.71
CA VAL A 27 -4.42 -0.90 19.40
C VAL A 27 -5.63 -1.83 19.43
N SER A 28 -6.23 -2.04 18.25
CA SER A 28 -7.37 -2.96 18.12
C SER A 28 -6.95 -4.42 18.35
N ARG A 29 -7.91 -5.26 18.79
CA ARG A 29 -7.70 -6.72 18.89
C ARG A 29 -7.29 -7.34 17.56
N ASN A 30 -7.78 -6.80 16.44
CA ASN A 30 -7.44 -7.29 15.11
C ASN A 30 -5.99 -6.98 14.76
N THR A 31 -5.47 -5.81 15.17
CA THR A 31 -4.06 -5.46 15.04
C THR A 31 -3.18 -6.44 15.82
N VAL A 32 -3.55 -6.74 17.07
CA VAL A 32 -2.81 -7.72 17.90
C VAL A 32 -2.83 -9.10 17.25
N ARG A 33 -4.00 -9.61 16.83
CA ARG A 33 -4.09 -10.92 16.17
C ARG A 33 -3.25 -10.98 14.89
N LYS A 34 -3.31 -9.95 14.04
CA LYS A 34 -2.50 -9.87 12.81
C LYS A 34 -1.01 -9.87 13.13
N ALA A 35 -0.58 -9.11 14.14
CA ALA A 35 0.83 -9.07 14.55
C ALA A 35 1.32 -10.42 15.11
N LEU A 36 0.48 -11.15 15.84
CA LEU A 36 0.83 -12.47 16.37
C LEU A 36 0.88 -13.56 15.29
N ALA A 37 0.02 -13.45 14.27
CA ALA A 37 -0.03 -14.38 13.13
C ALA A 37 1.11 -14.14 12.12
N SER A 38 1.56 -12.89 11.95
CA SER A 38 2.64 -12.55 11.02
C SER A 38 4.01 -12.90 11.60
N HIS A 39 4.77 -13.72 10.86
CA HIS A 39 6.14 -14.08 11.22
C HIS A 39 7.14 -12.95 10.99
N GLU A 40 6.80 -12.03 10.08
CA GLU A 40 7.59 -10.86 9.69
C GLU A 40 6.84 -9.56 9.98
N PRO A 41 7.54 -8.42 10.10
CA PRO A 41 6.87 -7.13 10.25
C PRO A 41 5.94 -6.86 9.06
N PRO A 42 4.75 -6.28 9.28
CA PRO A 42 3.86 -5.92 8.18
C PRO A 42 4.59 -4.95 7.26
N ARG A 43 4.83 -5.38 6.02
CA ARG A 43 5.35 -4.52 4.96
C ARG A 43 4.17 -3.82 4.30
N TYR A 44 4.23 -2.50 4.19
CA TYR A 44 3.27 -1.76 3.41
C TYR A 44 3.41 -2.17 1.94
N GLN A 45 2.44 -2.91 1.45
CA GLN A 45 2.33 -3.30 0.04
C GLN A 45 0.99 -2.79 -0.46
N ARG A 46 1.03 -1.81 -1.33
CA ARG A 46 -0.13 -1.35 -2.08
C ARG A 46 0.17 -1.62 -3.54
N ALA A 47 -0.68 -2.39 -4.20
CA ALA A 47 -0.65 -2.42 -5.66
C ALA A 47 -0.81 -0.98 -6.15
N GLY A 48 0.06 -0.53 -7.05
CA GLY A 48 -0.10 0.78 -7.68
C GLY A 48 -1.53 0.88 -8.21
N ARG A 49 -2.24 1.94 -7.86
CA ARG A 49 -3.54 2.20 -8.48
C ARG A 49 -3.23 2.46 -9.96
N GLY A 50 -3.89 1.75 -10.88
CA GLY A 50 -3.77 2.03 -12.30
C GLY A 50 -4.02 3.52 -12.58
N SER A 51 -3.36 4.04 -13.59
CA SER A 51 -3.58 5.39 -14.07
C SER A 51 -4.80 5.43 -14.98
N ILE A 52 -5.52 6.55 -15.01
CA ILE A 52 -6.54 6.80 -16.04
C ILE A 52 -5.94 6.71 -17.45
N VAL A 53 -4.64 7.00 -17.58
CA VAL A 53 -3.94 6.96 -18.87
C VAL A 53 -3.58 5.54 -19.30
N ASP A 54 -3.66 4.52 -18.43
CA ASP A 54 -3.23 3.16 -18.78
C ASP A 54 -4.05 2.60 -19.97
N THR A 55 -5.31 3.01 -20.11
CA THR A 55 -6.18 2.61 -21.23
C THR A 55 -5.78 3.24 -22.55
N VAL A 56 -5.24 4.47 -22.54
CA VAL A 56 -4.96 5.28 -23.75
C VAL A 56 -3.47 5.41 -24.08
N GLU A 57 -2.59 4.98 -23.18
CA GLU A 57 -1.13 5.06 -23.34
C GLU A 57 -0.62 4.43 -24.65
N PRO A 58 -1.11 3.26 -25.11
CA PRO A 58 -0.69 2.71 -26.40
C PRO A 58 -1.05 3.61 -27.60
N GLN A 59 -2.18 4.31 -27.52
CA GLN A 59 -2.66 5.21 -28.58
C GLN A 59 -1.85 6.50 -28.60
N ILE A 60 -1.53 7.06 -27.43
CA ILE A 60 -0.64 8.22 -27.29
C ILE A 60 0.75 7.87 -27.86
N ARG A 61 1.27 6.68 -27.53
CA ARG A 61 2.57 6.20 -28.03
C ARG A 61 2.60 6.06 -29.55
N ALA A 62 1.54 5.50 -30.15
CA ALA A 62 1.43 5.42 -31.61
C ALA A 62 1.39 6.82 -32.26
N LEU A 63 0.63 7.75 -31.67
CA LEU A 63 0.51 9.12 -32.16
C LEU A 63 1.85 9.87 -32.12
N LEU A 64 2.60 9.74 -31.03
CA LEU A 64 3.93 10.35 -30.89
C LEU A 64 4.99 9.70 -31.78
N ALA A 65 4.81 8.43 -32.19
CA ALA A 65 5.70 7.80 -33.15
C ALA A 65 5.54 8.39 -34.56
N GLU A 66 4.32 8.78 -34.94
CA GLU A 66 4.03 9.40 -36.24
C GLU A 66 4.27 10.92 -36.22
N PHE A 67 4.01 11.57 -35.09
CA PHE A 67 4.16 13.02 -34.90
C PHE A 67 5.01 13.32 -33.66
N PRO A 68 6.35 13.22 -33.75
CA PRO A 68 7.24 13.35 -32.60
C PRO A 68 7.17 14.71 -31.89
N ASP A 69 6.95 15.79 -32.66
CA ASP A 69 6.90 17.16 -32.14
C ASP A 69 5.47 17.60 -31.73
N MET A 70 4.52 16.65 -31.62
CA MET A 70 3.13 16.98 -31.26
C MET A 70 3.06 17.63 -29.86
N PRO A 71 2.45 18.83 -29.74
CA PRO A 71 2.29 19.48 -28.44
C PRO A 71 1.37 18.69 -27.49
N THR A 72 1.70 18.67 -26.20
CA THR A 72 0.90 18.00 -25.16
C THR A 72 -0.56 18.47 -25.12
N THR A 73 -0.83 19.74 -25.40
CA THR A 73 -2.19 20.29 -25.45
C THR A 73 -3.07 19.56 -26.49
N VAL A 74 -2.50 19.24 -27.65
CA VAL A 74 -3.21 18.51 -28.72
C VAL A 74 -3.46 17.05 -28.34
N ILE A 75 -2.56 16.44 -27.56
CA ILE A 75 -2.75 15.08 -27.02
C ILE A 75 -3.90 15.10 -25.99
N MET A 76 -3.97 16.13 -25.15
CA MET A 76 -5.05 16.29 -24.17
C MET A 76 -6.41 16.54 -24.83
N GLU A 77 -6.49 17.28 -25.93
CA GLU A 77 -7.75 17.43 -26.68
C GLU A 77 -8.28 16.10 -27.26
N ARG A 78 -7.39 15.14 -27.50
CA ARG A 78 -7.73 13.83 -28.08
C ARG A 78 -8.04 12.75 -27.04
N PHE A 79 -7.44 12.84 -25.85
CA PHE A 79 -7.48 11.77 -24.84
C PHE A 79 -7.83 12.24 -23.41
N GLY A 80 -8.01 13.54 -23.19
CA GLY A 80 -8.33 14.16 -21.90
C GLY A 80 -9.82 14.25 -21.57
#